data_AF-A0A933K728-F1
#
_entry.id   AF-A0A933K728-F1
#
_cell.length_a   1.000
_cell.length_b   1.000
_cell.length_c   1.000
_cell.angle_alpha   90.00
_cell.angle_beta   90.00
_cell.angle_gamma   90.00
#
_symmetry.space_group_name_H-M   'P 1'
#
loop_
_entity.id
_entity.type
_entity.pdbx_description
1 polymer ?
#
loop_
_entity_poly.entity_id
_entity_poly.type
_entity_poly.pdbx_seq_one_letter_code
_entity_poly.pdbx_strand_id
1 'polypeptide(L)'
;MYPENLRYTKNHEWIAVQEGRLARVGITDYAQHELGDIVFVELPSIDDEFEKGSTFGVVESVKAVSDLYMPVSGKVKEINGDLEQQPELINHSPHDEGWIVAIEMTDEEELAALMTSDEYEEFVGSLDESGESKDTKEPKKKAKKTSSDDPEADDDEDEEDELDGYTEEGEGGDDEGGHRGGGRVTGHHHDDF
;
A
#
# COMPACT_ATOMS: atom_id res chain seq x y z
N MET A 1 3.73 -19.68 10.20
CA MET A 1 5.08 -19.83 9.64
C MET A 1 4.95 -19.78 8.13
N TYR A 2 5.80 -19.02 7.46
CA TYR A 2 5.78 -18.80 6.02
C TYR A 2 6.59 -19.88 5.27
N PRO A 3 6.20 -20.28 4.05
CA PRO A 3 6.92 -21.31 3.31
C PRO A 3 8.39 -20.93 3.01
N GLU A 4 9.34 -21.79 3.40
CA GLU A 4 10.78 -21.53 3.25
C GLU A 4 11.27 -21.47 1.80
N ASN A 5 10.52 -22.05 0.86
CA ASN A 5 10.86 -22.08 -0.57
C ASN A 5 10.45 -20.81 -1.32
N LEU A 6 9.91 -19.81 -0.62
CA LEU A 6 9.49 -18.54 -1.19
C LEU A 6 10.45 -17.41 -0.81
N ARG A 7 10.40 -16.35 -1.62
CA ARG A 7 11.01 -15.05 -1.29
C ARG A 7 9.94 -14.00 -1.17
N TYR A 8 10.19 -12.98 -0.36
CA TYR A 8 9.18 -12.01 0.06
C TYR A 8 9.63 -10.56 -0.16
N THR A 9 8.67 -9.70 -0.42
CA THR A 9 8.85 -8.26 -0.54
C THR A 9 8.37 -7.53 0.71
N LYS A 10 8.75 -6.26 0.85
CA LYS A 10 8.21 -5.38 1.90
C LYS A 10 6.75 -4.97 1.66
N ASN A 11 6.28 -5.14 0.42
CA ASN A 11 4.92 -4.87 0.00
C ASN A 11 4.01 -6.10 0.15
N HIS A 12 4.52 -7.16 0.80
CA HIS A 12 3.78 -8.37 1.16
C HIS A 12 3.37 -9.24 -0.03
N GLU A 13 4.12 -9.17 -1.13
CA GLU A 13 4.10 -10.18 -2.19
C GLU A 13 5.13 -11.29 -1.92
N TRP A 14 4.88 -12.46 -2.51
CA TRP A 14 5.82 -13.57 -2.55
C TRP A 14 6.16 -13.96 -3.98
N ILE A 15 7.33 -14.57 -4.17
CA ILE A 15 7.76 -15.18 -5.42
C ILE A 15 8.29 -16.60 -5.20
N ALA A 16 7.82 -17.54 -6.02
CA ALA A 16 8.17 -18.97 -6.01
C ALA A 16 8.83 -19.38 -7.33
N VAL A 17 10.14 -19.62 -7.32
CA VAL A 17 10.85 -20.12 -8.50
C VAL A 17 10.41 -21.55 -8.81
N GLN A 18 10.03 -21.79 -10.06
CA GLN A 18 9.62 -23.08 -10.61
C GLN A 18 10.80 -23.71 -11.36
N GLU A 19 10.55 -24.35 -12.51
CA GLU A 19 11.62 -24.84 -13.37
C GLU A 19 12.27 -23.69 -14.17
N GLY A 20 13.61 -23.64 -14.16
CA GLY A 20 14.38 -22.64 -14.88
C GLY A 20 14.13 -21.23 -14.34
N ARG A 21 13.69 -20.33 -15.23
CA ARG A 21 13.44 -18.90 -14.93
C ARG A 21 11.98 -18.56 -14.70
N LEU A 22 11.10 -19.56 -14.74
CA LEU A 22 9.69 -19.34 -14.49
C LEU A 22 9.48 -19.20 -12.99
N ALA A 23 8.77 -18.15 -12.56
CA ALA A 23 8.44 -17.94 -11.17
C ALA A 23 6.98 -17.51 -11.02
N ARG A 24 6.30 -18.02 -10.00
CA ARG A 24 4.94 -17.59 -9.63
C ARG A 24 5.00 -16.47 -8.61
N VAL A 25 4.07 -15.52 -8.71
CA VAL A 25 3.94 -14.37 -7.82
C VAL A 25 2.53 -14.34 -7.26
N GLY A 26 2.37 -13.97 -6.00
CA GLY A 26 1.09 -13.73 -5.35
C GLY A 26 1.25 -12.86 -4.10
N ILE A 27 0.18 -12.69 -3.32
CA ILE A 27 0.25 -11.97 -2.04
C ILE A 27 0.29 -12.94 -0.86
N THR A 28 0.89 -12.49 0.23
CA THR A 28 1.07 -13.28 1.46
C THR A 28 -0.20 -13.43 2.28
N ASP A 29 -0.19 -14.39 3.21
CA ASP A 29 -1.26 -14.56 4.21
C ASP A 29 -1.50 -13.30 5.06
N TYR A 30 -0.43 -12.59 5.43
CA TYR A 30 -0.56 -11.30 6.11
C TYR A 30 -1.30 -10.27 5.26
N ALA A 31 -0.93 -10.12 3.98
CA ALA A 31 -1.56 -9.17 3.08
C ALA A 31 -3.07 -9.42 2.93
N GLN A 32 -3.48 -10.67 2.70
CA GLN A 32 -4.90 -10.99 2.56
C GLN A 32 -5.66 -10.76 3.87
N HIS A 33 -5.04 -10.97 5.03
CA HIS A 33 -5.67 -10.70 6.32
C HIS A 33 -5.94 -9.20 6.53
N GLU A 34 -4.96 -8.36 6.22
CA GLU A 34 -5.07 -6.91 6.31
C GLU A 34 -6.15 -6.37 5.37
N LEU A 35 -6.16 -6.85 4.12
CA LEU A 35 -7.18 -6.50 3.12
C LEU A 35 -8.58 -7.01 3.49
N GLY A 36 -8.67 -8.18 4.15
CA GLY A 36 -9.94 -8.85 4.42
C GLY A 36 -10.49 -9.54 3.17
N ASP A 37 -11.83 -9.64 3.08
CA ASP A 37 -12.48 -10.40 2.01
C ASP A 37 -12.20 -9.78 0.63
N ILE A 38 -11.42 -10.48 -0.20
CA ILE A 38 -11.10 -10.08 -1.56
C ILE A 38 -12.30 -10.33 -2.46
N VAL A 39 -12.67 -9.33 -3.25
CA VAL A 39 -13.85 -9.36 -4.12
C VAL A 39 -13.51 -9.16 -5.59
N PHE A 40 -12.31 -8.67 -5.90
CA PHE A 40 -11.87 -8.43 -7.27
C PHE A 40 -10.34 -8.41 -7.39
N VAL A 41 -9.84 -8.85 -8.54
CA VAL A 41 -8.42 -8.82 -8.90
C VAL A 41 -8.30 -8.34 -10.34
N GLU A 42 -7.54 -7.28 -10.57
CA GLU A 42 -7.11 -6.83 -11.90
C GLU A 42 -5.81 -7.56 -12.27
N LEU A 43 -5.89 -8.38 -13.32
CA LEU A 43 -4.76 -9.15 -13.84
C LEU A 43 -4.11 -8.44 -15.04
N PRO A 44 -2.78 -8.53 -15.20
CA PRO A 44 -2.12 -8.05 -16.41
C PRO A 44 -2.41 -8.94 -17.62
N SER A 45 -1.93 -8.54 -18.79
CA SER A 45 -1.98 -9.39 -19.99
C SER A 45 -0.77 -10.33 -20.06
N ILE A 46 -0.99 -11.49 -20.68
CA ILE A 46 0.12 -12.37 -21.08
C ILE A 46 1.02 -11.59 -22.05
N ASP A 47 2.32 -11.81 -21.93
CA ASP A 47 3.40 -11.13 -22.66
C ASP A 47 3.71 -9.69 -22.22
N ASP A 48 3.02 -9.14 -21.22
CA ASP A 48 3.41 -7.86 -20.62
C ASP A 48 4.79 -7.98 -19.93
N GLU A 49 5.59 -6.91 -20.02
CA GLU A 49 6.92 -6.81 -19.43
C GLU A 49 6.92 -5.77 -18.31
N PHE A 50 7.47 -6.13 -17.16
CA PHE A 50 7.54 -5.28 -15.98
C PHE A 50 8.97 -5.21 -15.44
N GLU A 51 9.39 -4.02 -15.02
CA GLU A 51 10.57 -3.85 -14.19
C GLU A 51 10.23 -4.09 -12.72
N LYS A 52 11.22 -4.53 -11.92
CA LYS A 52 11.08 -4.68 -10.48
C LYS A 52 10.47 -3.42 -9.83
N GLY A 53 9.46 -3.63 -9.00
CA GLY A 53 8.74 -2.57 -8.28
C GLY A 53 7.70 -1.84 -9.12
N SER A 54 7.50 -2.20 -10.38
CA SER A 54 6.38 -1.69 -11.19
C SER A 54 5.06 -2.33 -10.75
N THR A 55 3.97 -1.58 -10.84
CA THR A 55 2.62 -2.12 -10.63
C THR A 55 2.25 -3.04 -11.78
N PHE A 56 1.77 -4.25 -11.48
CA PHE A 56 1.32 -5.23 -12.48
C PHE A 56 -0.15 -5.60 -12.38
N GLY A 57 -0.83 -5.18 -11.32
CA GLY A 57 -2.24 -5.48 -11.09
C GLY A 57 -2.75 -4.80 -9.83
N VAL A 58 -4.01 -5.07 -9.50
CA VAL A 58 -4.71 -4.48 -8.36
C VAL A 58 -5.53 -5.56 -7.66
N VAL A 59 -5.56 -5.55 -6.34
CA VAL A 59 -6.48 -6.36 -5.53
C VAL A 59 -7.45 -5.43 -4.83
N GLU A 60 -8.74 -5.72 -4.97
CA GLU A 60 -9.82 -5.01 -4.28
C GLU A 60 -10.56 -5.95 -3.33
N SER A 61 -10.76 -5.42 -2.12
CA SER A 61 -11.45 -6.08 -1.02
C SER A 61 -12.63 -5.22 -0.57
N VAL A 62 -13.43 -5.73 0.35
CA VAL A 62 -14.50 -4.95 0.99
C VAL A 62 -13.97 -3.78 1.85
N LYS A 63 -12.67 -3.76 2.19
CA LYS A 63 -12.06 -2.73 3.05
C LYS A 63 -11.23 -1.72 2.27
N ALA A 64 -10.50 -2.18 1.26
CA ALA A 64 -9.44 -1.43 0.60
C ALA A 64 -9.17 -1.90 -0.83
N VAL A 65 -8.52 -1.04 -1.59
CA VAL A 65 -7.93 -1.32 -2.90
C VAL A 65 -6.41 -1.20 -2.75
N SER A 66 -5.65 -2.18 -3.23
CA SER A 66 -4.20 -2.19 -3.17
C SER A 66 -3.60 -2.55 -4.52
N ASP A 67 -2.61 -1.77 -4.93
CA ASP A 67 -1.75 -2.11 -6.06
C ASP A 67 -0.89 -3.34 -5.73
N LEU A 68 -0.52 -4.09 -6.76
CA LEU A 68 0.40 -5.22 -6.70
C LEU A 68 1.71 -4.87 -7.40
N TYR A 69 2.85 -5.08 -6.73
CA TYR A 69 4.16 -4.70 -7.26
C TYR A 69 4.99 -5.92 -7.67
N MET A 70 5.68 -5.81 -8.80
CA MET A 70 6.46 -6.92 -9.34
C MET A 70 7.74 -7.15 -8.49
N PRO A 71 7.96 -8.35 -7.91
CA PRO A 71 9.12 -8.58 -7.03
C PRO A 71 10.48 -8.52 -7.75
N VAL A 72 10.50 -8.90 -9.03
CA VAL A 72 11.67 -8.93 -9.91
C VAL A 72 11.25 -8.60 -11.35
N SER A 73 12.17 -8.09 -12.15
CA SER A 73 11.96 -7.78 -13.55
C SER A 73 11.66 -9.06 -14.35
N GLY A 74 10.67 -9.00 -15.23
CA GLY A 74 10.21 -10.19 -15.93
C GLY A 74 9.09 -9.95 -16.93
N LYS A 75 8.79 -11.02 -17.67
CA LYS A 75 7.71 -11.07 -18.67
C LYS A 75 6.62 -12.04 -18.24
N VAL A 76 5.36 -11.61 -18.25
CA VAL A 76 4.21 -12.47 -17.88
C VAL A 76 4.05 -13.60 -18.90
N LYS A 77 4.02 -14.84 -18.41
CA LYS A 77 3.81 -16.06 -19.20
C LYS A 77 2.48 -16.71 -18.94
N GLU A 78 1.99 -16.63 -17.71
CA GLU A 78 0.70 -17.17 -17.30
C GLU A 78 0.04 -16.21 -16.32
N ILE A 79 -1.29 -16.20 -16.33
CA ILE A 79 -2.12 -15.52 -15.35
C ILE A 79 -3.05 -16.54 -14.72
N ASN A 80 -3.42 -16.33 -13.45
CA ASN A 80 -4.40 -17.18 -12.80
C ASN A 80 -5.81 -16.70 -13.14
N GLY A 81 -6.34 -17.14 -14.28
CA GLY A 81 -7.68 -16.77 -14.74
C GLY A 81 -8.81 -17.22 -13.80
N ASP A 82 -8.55 -18.15 -12.88
CA ASP A 82 -9.57 -18.57 -11.91
C ASP A 82 -9.94 -17.43 -10.95
N LEU A 83 -9.03 -16.47 -10.72
CA LEU A 83 -9.24 -15.30 -9.85
C LEU A 83 -10.29 -14.31 -10.39
N GLU A 84 -10.60 -14.33 -11.69
CA GLU A 84 -11.67 -13.49 -12.25
C GLU A 84 -13.04 -13.90 -11.70
N GLN A 85 -13.21 -15.19 -11.42
CA GLN A 85 -14.47 -15.77 -10.98
C GLN A 85 -14.45 -16.19 -9.50
N GLN A 86 -13.25 -16.43 -8.94
CA GLN A 86 -13.02 -16.90 -7.58
C GLN A 86 -11.88 -16.09 -6.91
N PRO A 87 -12.03 -14.77 -6.74
CA PRO A 87 -11.01 -13.93 -6.11
C PRO A 87 -10.69 -14.34 -4.66
N GLU A 88 -11.64 -14.99 -3.97
CA GLU A 88 -11.49 -15.51 -2.61
C GLU A 88 -10.44 -16.61 -2.46
N LEU A 89 -9.95 -17.19 -3.57
CA LEU A 89 -8.81 -18.11 -3.54
C LEU A 89 -7.57 -17.46 -2.91
N ILE A 90 -7.41 -16.14 -3.06
CA ILE A 90 -6.35 -15.38 -2.39
C ILE A 90 -6.50 -15.42 -0.87
N ASN A 91 -7.73 -15.36 -0.34
CA ASN A 91 -7.95 -15.47 1.10
C ASN A 91 -7.76 -16.89 1.61
N HIS A 92 -8.17 -17.90 0.85
CA HIS A 92 -8.17 -19.30 1.30
C HIS A 92 -6.85 -20.04 1.08
N SER A 93 -6.09 -19.67 0.05
CA SER A 93 -4.93 -20.41 -0.44
C SER A 93 -3.84 -19.48 -0.98
N PRO A 94 -3.40 -18.44 -0.22
CA PRO A 94 -2.58 -17.34 -0.73
C PRO A 94 -1.24 -17.78 -1.33
N HIS A 95 -0.66 -18.87 -0.83
CA HIS A 95 0.65 -19.38 -1.26
C HIS A 95 0.57 -20.57 -2.24
N ASP A 96 -0.64 -21.04 -2.56
CA ASP A 96 -0.87 -22.20 -3.43
C ASP A 96 -1.82 -21.83 -4.58
N GLU A 97 -3.14 -21.93 -4.40
CA GLU A 97 -4.12 -21.69 -5.47
C GLU A 97 -4.36 -20.20 -5.74
N GLY A 98 -4.00 -19.33 -4.80
CA GLY A 98 -4.11 -17.86 -4.89
C GLY A 98 -2.92 -17.15 -5.55
N TRP A 99 -2.06 -17.87 -6.28
CA TRP A 99 -1.04 -17.23 -7.14
C TRP A 99 -1.73 -16.34 -8.20
N ILE A 100 -1.08 -15.26 -8.61
CA ILE A 100 -1.70 -14.23 -9.46
C ILE A 100 -1.14 -14.28 -10.88
N VAL A 101 0.19 -14.29 -11.01
CA VAL A 101 0.90 -14.38 -12.29
C VAL A 101 2.07 -15.35 -12.22
N ALA A 102 2.46 -15.89 -13.37
CA ALA A 102 3.76 -16.53 -13.56
C ALA A 102 4.58 -15.72 -14.57
N ILE A 103 5.83 -15.41 -14.21
CA ILE A 103 6.74 -14.60 -15.01
C ILE A 103 7.97 -15.41 -15.42
N GLU A 104 8.48 -15.14 -16.62
CA GLU A 104 9.85 -15.46 -16.99
C GLU A 104 10.75 -14.31 -16.51
N MET A 105 11.59 -14.58 -15.52
CA MET A 105 12.50 -13.58 -14.94
C MET A 105 13.56 -13.15 -15.96
N THR A 106 13.78 -11.84 -16.10
CA THR A 106 14.84 -11.29 -16.96
C THR A 106 16.16 -11.13 -16.22
N ASP A 107 16.12 -10.92 -14.90
CA ASP A 107 17.28 -10.87 -14.01
C ASP A 107 17.06 -11.69 -12.74
N GLU A 108 17.74 -12.83 -12.62
CA GLU A 108 17.64 -13.73 -11.46
C GLU A 108 18.42 -13.20 -10.24
N GLU A 109 19.37 -12.28 -10.43
CA GLU A 109 20.17 -11.74 -9.32
C GLU A 109 19.32 -10.87 -8.39
N GLU A 110 18.21 -10.31 -8.89
CA GLU A 110 17.27 -9.51 -8.11
C GLU A 110 16.59 -10.28 -6.98
N LEU A 111 16.50 -11.62 -7.08
CA LEU A 111 15.99 -12.50 -6.04
C LEU A 111 16.82 -12.41 -4.75
N ALA A 112 18.13 -12.17 -4.87
CA ALA A 112 19.03 -12.09 -3.70
C ALA A 112 18.75 -10.88 -2.80
N ALA A 113 18.04 -9.88 -3.32
CA ALA A 113 17.62 -8.69 -2.57
C ALA A 113 16.26 -8.87 -1.86
N LEU A 114 15.58 -10.00 -2.06
CA LEU A 114 14.29 -10.30 -1.44
C LEU A 114 14.49 -11.05 -0.12
N MET A 115 13.53 -10.87 0.79
CA MET A 115 13.56 -11.49 2.12
C MET A 115 13.37 -12.99 2.02
N THR A 116 14.08 -13.72 2.87
CA THR A 116 13.79 -15.11 3.24
C THR A 116 12.50 -15.20 4.08
N SER A 117 12.01 -16.42 4.30
CA SER A 117 10.87 -16.65 5.19
C SER A 117 11.13 -16.13 6.62
N ASP A 118 12.29 -16.43 7.20
CA ASP A 118 12.67 -15.97 8.54
C ASP A 118 12.71 -14.43 8.63
N GLU A 119 13.33 -13.76 7.66
CA GLU A 119 13.40 -12.29 7.60
C GLU A 119 12.00 -11.67 7.45
N TYR A 120 11.11 -12.30 6.68
CA TYR A 120 9.75 -11.82 6.49
C TYR A 120 8.89 -12.01 7.75
N GLU A 121 9.07 -13.12 8.47
CA GLU A 121 8.40 -13.35 9.77
C GLU A 121 8.80 -12.32 10.80
N GLU A 122 10.10 -12.02 10.92
CA GLU A 122 10.60 -10.96 11.80
C GLU A 122 10.03 -9.60 11.41
N PHE A 123 9.97 -9.31 10.10
CA PHE A 123 9.40 -8.07 9.57
C PHE A 123 7.93 -7.92 9.97
N VAL A 124 7.08 -8.91 9.68
CA VAL A 124 5.65 -8.88 10.02
C VAL A 124 5.42 -8.82 11.53
N GLY A 125 6.20 -9.58 12.31
CA GLY A 125 6.13 -9.53 13.77
C GLY A 125 6.41 -8.14 14.33
N SER A 126 7.33 -7.40 13.71
CA SER A 126 7.64 -6.01 14.12
C SER A 126 6.51 -5.01 13.81
N LEU A 127 5.68 -5.28 12.80
CA LEU A 127 4.56 -4.42 12.43
C LEU A 127 3.43 -4.51 13.47
N ASP A 128 3.11 -5.74 13.91
CA ASP A 128 2.08 -6.01 14.91
C ASP A 128 2.41 -5.35 16.27
N GLU A 129 3.68 -5.43 16.69
CA GLU A 129 4.15 -4.80 17.94
C GLU A 129 4.15 -3.26 17.88
N SER A 130 4.25 -2.66 16.70
CA SER A 130 4.23 -1.21 16.51
C SER A 130 2.81 -0.61 16.50
N GLY A 131 1.78 -1.43 16.26
CA GLY A 131 0.37 -1.05 16.30
C GLY A 131 -0.22 -1.02 17.71
N GLU A 132 0.40 -1.72 18.67
CA GLU A 132 -0.03 -1.71 20.07
C GLU A 132 0.70 -0.59 20.83
N SER A 133 0.10 0.61 20.83
CA SER A 133 0.46 1.66 21.78
C SER A 133 0.30 1.13 23.20
N LYS A 134 1.39 0.61 23.79
CA LYS A 134 1.46 0.30 25.22
C LYS A 134 1.15 1.59 25.96
N ASP A 135 -0.07 1.69 26.48
CA ASP A 135 -0.50 2.60 27.54
C ASP A 135 0.52 2.50 28.67
N THR A 136 1.57 3.31 28.61
CA THR A 136 2.59 3.39 29.64
C THR A 136 1.95 4.10 30.81
N LYS A 137 1.41 3.31 31.74
CA LYS A 137 1.01 3.79 33.06
C LYS A 137 2.18 4.56 33.67
N GLU A 138 2.05 5.89 33.69
CA GLU A 138 2.96 6.78 34.40
C GLU A 138 3.14 6.30 35.85
N PRO A 139 4.36 6.24 36.39
CA PRO A 139 4.56 5.98 37.79
C PRO A 139 4.18 7.24 38.58
N LYS A 140 3.04 7.18 39.30
CA LYS A 140 2.66 8.21 40.28
C LYS A 140 3.76 8.34 41.34
N LYS A 141 4.56 9.41 41.25
CA LYS A 141 5.50 9.81 42.31
C LYS A 141 4.71 10.08 43.60
N LYS A 142 4.92 9.26 44.62
CA LYS A 142 4.47 9.56 46.00
C LYS A 142 5.38 10.64 46.57
N ALA A 143 4.88 11.87 46.63
CA ALA A 143 5.50 12.95 47.38
C ALA A 143 5.42 12.66 48.88
N LYS A 144 6.58 12.63 49.54
CA LYS A 144 6.73 12.51 50.99
C LYS A 144 6.63 13.92 51.59
N LYS A 145 5.63 14.12 52.44
CA LYS A 145 5.48 15.31 53.31
C LYS A 145 6.72 15.50 54.18
N THR A 146 7.26 16.72 54.20
CA THR A 146 7.85 17.32 55.40
C THR A 146 7.44 18.78 55.47
N SER A 147 6.82 19.12 56.59
CA SER A 147 6.32 20.40 57.06
C SER A 147 7.41 21.45 57.28
N SER A 148 7.10 22.72 57.04
CA SER A 148 7.23 23.82 58.02
C SER A 148 6.94 25.18 57.38
N ASP A 149 5.93 25.85 57.94
CA ASP A 149 5.76 27.30 58.10
C ASP A 149 5.19 28.18 56.93
N ASP A 150 3.93 28.58 57.16
CA ASP A 150 3.25 29.87 56.84
C ASP A 150 4.11 31.11 57.22
N PRO A 151 3.90 32.33 56.69
CA PRO A 151 2.57 32.97 56.57
C PRO A 151 2.22 33.78 55.30
N GLU A 152 0.91 33.84 55.08
CA GLU A 152 0.03 34.82 54.42
C GLU A 152 0.62 36.15 53.85
N ALA A 153 0.13 36.51 52.66
CA ALA A 153 -0.39 37.85 52.28
C ALA A 153 -1.05 37.74 50.89
N ASP A 154 -2.37 37.93 50.82
CA ASP A 154 -3.08 39.07 50.19
C ASP A 154 -3.13 38.98 48.65
N ASP A 155 -4.29 38.61 48.09
CA ASP A 155 -5.33 39.53 47.59
C ASP A 155 -4.87 40.28 46.34
N ASP A 156 -5.44 39.91 45.18
CA ASP A 156 -6.05 40.83 44.22
C ASP A 156 -6.37 40.06 42.92
N GLU A 157 -7.67 39.95 42.67
CA GLU A 157 -8.25 39.69 41.34
C GLU A 157 -7.85 40.83 40.41
N ASP A 158 -7.46 40.54 39.18
CA ASP A 158 -7.72 41.47 38.07
C ASP A 158 -7.78 40.73 36.74
N GLU A 159 -8.83 41.08 36.01
CA GLU A 159 -9.18 40.73 34.64
C GLU A 159 -8.02 41.10 33.68
N GLU A 160 -7.92 40.40 32.55
CA GLU A 160 -8.42 40.95 31.27
C GLU A 160 -8.07 40.02 30.11
N ASP A 161 -9.11 39.82 29.31
CA ASP A 161 -9.13 39.24 27.98
C ASP A 161 -8.28 40.07 26.99
N GLU A 162 -8.16 39.51 25.78
CA GLU A 162 -7.63 40.10 24.54
C GLU A 162 -6.16 39.78 24.22
N LEU A 163 -5.97 38.74 23.39
CA LEU A 163 -4.94 38.79 22.35
C LEU A 163 -5.46 38.25 21.00
N ASP A 164 -5.69 39.22 20.12
CA ASP A 164 -5.40 39.34 18.68
C ASP A 164 -5.77 38.24 17.68
N GLY A 165 -6.69 38.63 16.79
CA GLY A 165 -6.81 38.07 15.44
C GLY A 165 -5.83 38.72 14.46
N TYR A 166 -5.19 37.87 13.66
CA TYR A 166 -4.59 38.10 12.34
C TYR A 166 -4.72 36.72 11.62
N THR A 167 -5.07 36.56 10.34
CA THR A 167 -4.63 37.29 9.15
C THR A 167 -5.53 36.92 7.96
N GLU A 168 -5.98 37.96 7.24
CA GLU A 168 -6.16 38.15 5.79
C GLU A 168 -6.10 36.92 4.84
N GLU A 169 -7.24 36.55 4.25
CA GLU A 169 -7.29 35.78 3.00
C GLU A 169 -7.15 36.72 1.81
N GLY A 170 -6.04 36.59 1.08
CA GLY A 170 -5.81 37.26 -0.19
C GLY A 170 -6.41 36.45 -1.34
N GLU A 171 -7.53 36.92 -1.88
CA GLU A 171 -8.03 36.48 -3.19
C GLU A 171 -7.23 37.17 -4.30
N GLY A 172 -6.47 36.38 -5.05
CA GLY A 172 -5.97 36.71 -6.39
C GLY A 172 -6.20 35.47 -7.26
N GLY A 173 -6.53 35.56 -8.53
CA GLY A 173 -6.71 36.68 -9.43
C GLY A 173 -7.09 36.07 -10.78
N ASP A 174 -7.90 36.79 -11.52
CA ASP A 174 -8.45 36.45 -12.82
C ASP A 174 -7.35 36.26 -13.88
N ASP A 175 -7.39 35.19 -14.66
CA ASP A 175 -7.08 35.22 -16.11
C ASP A 175 -7.36 33.83 -16.72
N GLU A 176 -8.29 33.72 -17.67
CA GLU A 176 -8.04 32.97 -18.90
C GLU A 176 -8.90 33.53 -20.03
N GLY A 177 -8.20 34.27 -20.89
CA GLY A 177 -8.70 34.85 -22.13
C GLY A 177 -9.17 33.81 -23.15
N GLY A 178 -10.14 34.25 -23.95
CA GLY A 178 -10.80 33.43 -24.95
C GLY A 178 -9.96 33.07 -26.18
N HIS A 179 -10.43 32.02 -26.85
CA HIS A 179 -10.09 31.73 -28.24
C HIS A 179 -11.36 31.71 -29.09
N ARG A 180 -11.39 32.60 -30.10
CA ARG A 180 -12.42 32.67 -31.14
C ARG A 180 -11.94 31.99 -32.42
N GLY A 181 -12.89 31.38 -33.12
CA GLY A 181 -12.86 31.14 -34.57
C GLY A 181 -12.40 29.73 -34.92
N GLY A 182 -13.11 28.91 -35.70
CA GLY A 182 -14.14 29.20 -36.69
C GLY A 182 -13.74 28.48 -37.98
N GLY A 183 -14.57 27.57 -38.50
CA GLY A 183 -14.33 26.96 -39.81
C GLY A 183 -15.05 25.64 -40.04
N ARG A 184 -16.28 25.72 -40.55
CA ARG A 184 -16.92 24.61 -41.29
C ARG A 184 -16.18 24.41 -42.62
N VAL A 185 -15.93 23.16 -43.00
CA VAL A 185 -15.90 22.73 -44.41
C VAL A 185 -16.65 21.40 -44.54
N THR A 186 -17.50 21.36 -45.55
CA THR A 186 -18.41 20.31 -45.99
C THR A 186 -17.79 19.43 -47.08
N GLY A 187 -18.30 18.19 -47.19
CA GLY A 187 -18.27 17.36 -48.40
C GLY A 187 -17.07 16.41 -48.50
N HIS A 188 -17.10 15.29 -49.22
CA HIS A 188 -18.08 14.40 -49.86
C HIS A 188 -17.21 13.32 -50.57
N HIS A 189 -17.76 12.15 -50.94
CA HIS A 189 -17.21 11.18 -51.92
C HIS A 189 -16.03 10.29 -51.47
N HIS A 190 -15.85 9.02 -51.86
CA HIS A 190 -16.57 8.07 -52.73
C HIS A 190 -15.91 6.67 -52.55
N ASP A 191 -16.74 5.64 -52.55
CA ASP A 191 -16.63 4.29 -53.13
C ASP A 191 -15.45 3.31 -52.93
N ASP A 192 -15.93 2.07 -52.84
CA ASP A 192 -15.37 0.72 -52.93
C ASP A 192 -14.09 0.52 -53.78
N PHE A 193 -13.26 -0.41 -53.29
CA PHE A 193 -12.71 -1.51 -54.10
C PHE A 193 -12.44 -2.75 -53.24
#